data_AF-O28908-F1
#
_entry.id   AF-O28908-F1
#
_cell.length_a   1.000
_cell.length_b   1.000
_cell.length_c   1.000
_cell.angle_alpha   90.00
_cell.angle_beta   90.00
_cell.angle_gamma   90.00
#
_symmetry.space_group_name_H-M   'P 1'
#
loop_
_entity.id
_entity.type
_entity.pdbx_description
1 polymer ?
#
loop_
_entity_poly.entity_id
_entity_poly.type
_entity_poly.pdbx_seq_one_letter_code
_entity_poly.pdbx_strand_id
1 'polypeptide(L)'
;MEWKKEKFKKMFPNLFHEIEGSDLPTVLDHLEVCKTIEEAIEIIEYFEKRGEISKEYANFLKSNPSLLKSIIGTRERGEYTRRGLRD
;
A
#
# COMPACT_ATOMS: atom_id res chain seq x y z
N MET A 1 -19.75 9.26 -11.97
CA MET A 1 -18.28 9.26 -12.13
C MET A 1 -17.56 8.87 -10.85
N GLU A 2 -18.01 9.37 -9.69
CA GLU A 2 -17.44 9.03 -8.38
C GLU A 2 -17.27 7.53 -8.12
N TRP A 3 -18.27 6.70 -8.44
CA TRP A 3 -18.14 5.24 -8.28
C TRP A 3 -16.97 4.62 -9.08
N LYS A 4 -16.68 5.16 -10.27
CA LYS A 4 -15.51 4.72 -11.06
C LYS A 4 -14.20 5.18 -10.41
N LYS A 5 -14.17 6.39 -9.84
CA LYS A 5 -13.02 6.94 -9.11
C LYS A 5 -12.72 6.10 -7.86
N GLU A 6 -13.74 5.78 -7.07
CA GLU A 6 -13.61 4.95 -5.87
C GLU A 6 -13.14 3.52 -6.19
N LYS A 7 -13.70 2.89 -7.23
CA LYS A 7 -13.24 1.58 -7.67
C LYS A 7 -11.77 1.63 -8.10
N PHE A 8 -11.38 2.64 -8.87
CA PHE A 8 -10.01 2.81 -9.32
C PHE A 8 -9.04 3.01 -8.14
N LYS A 9 -9.39 3.87 -7.18
CA LYS A 9 -8.62 4.08 -5.95
C LYS A 9 -8.34 2.77 -5.21
N LYS A 10 -9.36 1.90 -5.07
CA LYS A 10 -9.21 0.62 -4.36
C LYS A 10 -8.44 -0.45 -5.14
N MET A 11 -8.34 -0.32 -6.46
CA MET A 11 -7.58 -1.24 -7.31
C MET A 11 -6.14 -0.80 -7.49
N PHE A 12 -5.90 0.51 -7.52
CA PHE A 12 -4.58 1.09 -7.77
C PHE A 12 -4.33 2.22 -6.77
N PRO A 13 -4.25 1.92 -5.45
CA PRO A 13 -4.13 2.96 -4.43
C PRO A 13 -2.90 3.84 -4.68
N ASN A 14 -1.75 3.25 -5.00
CA ASN A 14 -0.54 4.04 -5.24
C ASN A 14 -0.65 4.95 -6.48
N LEU A 15 -1.12 4.42 -7.61
CA LEU A 15 -1.32 5.21 -8.82
C LEU A 15 -2.34 6.34 -8.60
N PHE A 16 -3.39 6.08 -7.84
CA PHE A 16 -4.36 7.11 -7.47
C PHE A 16 -3.74 8.21 -6.61
N HIS A 17 -2.89 7.85 -5.64
CA HIS A 17 -2.18 8.81 -4.80
C HIS A 17 -1.18 9.65 -5.60
N GLU A 18 -0.44 9.05 -6.54
CA GLU A 18 0.45 9.76 -7.46
C GLU A 18 -0.30 10.79 -8.32
N ILE A 19 -1.52 10.46 -8.76
CA ILE A 19 -2.36 11.35 -9.57
C ILE A 19 -2.93 12.50 -8.72
N GLU A 20 -3.40 12.23 -7.52
CA GLU A 20 -4.05 13.23 -6.66
C GLU A 20 -3.04 14.04 -5.81
N GLY A 21 -1.76 13.65 -5.81
CA GLY A 21 -0.72 14.31 -5.02
C GLY A 21 -0.93 14.18 -3.51
N SER A 22 -1.43 13.04 -3.04
CA SER A 22 -1.70 12.83 -1.61
C SER A 22 -0.46 12.31 -0.87
N ASP A 23 -0.08 12.98 0.22
CA ASP A 23 1.01 12.55 1.11
C ASP A 23 0.61 11.44 2.10
N LEU A 24 -0.65 10.97 2.04
CA LEU A 24 -1.11 9.90 2.92
C LEU A 24 -0.46 8.57 2.51
N PRO A 25 0.15 7.83 3.46
CA PRO A 25 0.70 6.52 3.19
C PRO A 25 -0.35 5.56 2.62
N THR A 26 0.06 4.78 1.62
CA THR A 26 -0.72 3.71 1.02
C THR A 26 -0.30 2.36 1.58
N VAL A 27 -1.05 1.31 1.22
CA VAL A 27 -0.65 -0.06 1.54
C VAL A 27 0.80 -0.37 1.09
N LEU A 28 1.27 0.20 -0.04
CA LEU A 28 2.63 -0.06 -0.50
C LEU A 28 3.66 0.55 0.45
N ASP A 29 3.45 1.78 0.92
CA ASP A 29 4.34 2.41 1.92
C ASP A 29 4.46 1.59 3.21
N HIS A 30 3.36 0.92 3.60
CA HIS A 30 3.39 -0.01 4.73
C HIS A 30 4.12 -1.32 4.40
N LEU A 31 4.01 -1.82 3.17
CA LEU A 31 4.75 -3.00 2.73
C LEU A 31 6.26 -2.76 2.64
N GLU A 32 6.69 -1.55 2.28
CA GLU A 32 8.10 -1.20 2.15
C GLU A 32 8.87 -1.27 3.49
N VAL A 33 8.17 -1.08 4.61
CA VAL A 33 8.75 -1.13 5.96
C VAL A 33 8.61 -2.49 6.64
N CYS A 34 7.90 -3.43 6.02
CA CYS A 34 7.81 -4.81 6.52
C CYS A 34 9.19 -5.49 6.48
N LYS A 35 9.34 -6.53 7.30
CA LYS A 35 10.56 -7.35 7.40
C LYS A 35 10.38 -8.76 6.87
N THR A 36 9.15 -9.26 6.90
CA THR A 36 8.83 -10.62 6.45
C THR A 36 7.59 -10.63 5.56
N ILE A 37 7.42 -11.74 4.82
CA ILE A 37 6.25 -11.93 3.95
C ILE A 37 4.99 -12.08 4.78
N GLU A 38 5.09 -12.71 5.95
CA GLU A 38 3.98 -12.89 6.88
C GLU A 38 3.48 -11.52 7.38
N GLU A 39 4.37 -10.63 7.79
CA GLU A 39 4.02 -9.24 8.17
C GLU A 39 3.36 -8.50 7.00
N ALA A 40 3.89 -8.65 5.78
CA ALA A 40 3.30 -8.06 4.59
C ALA A 40 1.87 -8.58 4.33
N ILE A 41 1.62 -9.88 4.51
CA ILE A 41 0.29 -10.48 4.35
C ILE A 41 -0.68 -9.91 5.40
N GLU A 42 -0.27 -9.79 6.67
CA GLU A 42 -1.09 -9.19 7.73
C GLU A 42 -1.48 -7.75 7.40
N ILE A 43 -0.54 -6.96 6.88
CA ILE A 43 -0.82 -5.59 6.42
C ILE A 43 -1.83 -5.59 5.27
N ILE A 44 -1.67 -6.47 4.27
CA ILE A 44 -2.61 -6.56 3.15
C ILE A 44 -4.02 -6.91 3.65
N GLU A 45 -4.15 -7.88 4.56
CA GLU A 45 -5.44 -8.28 5.13
C GLU A 45 -6.07 -7.17 5.97
N TYR A 46 -5.26 -6.40 6.70
CA TYR A 46 -5.72 -5.23 7.44
C TYR A 46 -6.35 -4.18 6.50
N PHE A 47 -5.64 -3.82 5.42
CA PHE A 47 -6.13 -2.85 4.43
C PHE A 47 -7.36 -3.37 3.67
N GLU A 48 -7.41 -4.66 3.35
CA GLU A 48 -8.58 -5.31 2.74
C GLU A 48 -9.80 -5.22 3.67
N LYS A 49 -9.64 -5.58 4.95
CA LYS A 49 -10.71 -5.56 5.96
C LYS A 49 -11.25 -4.16 6.22
N ARG A 50 -10.39 -3.14 6.16
CA ARG A 50 -10.80 -1.72 6.24
C ARG A 50 -11.49 -1.22 4.97
N GLY A 51 -11.40 -1.97 3.88
CA GLY A 51 -11.96 -1.58 2.59
C GLY A 51 -11.17 -0.48 1.88
N GLU A 52 -9.92 -0.25 2.31
CA GLU A 52 -8.98 0.71 1.70
C GLU A 52 -8.46 0.18 0.36
N ILE A 53 -8.33 -1.15 0.25
CA ILE A 53 -8.05 -1.83 -1.00
C ILE A 53 -9.14 -2.83 -1.34
N SER A 54 -9.29 -3.09 -2.63
CA SER A 54 -10.21 -4.10 -3.14
C SER A 54 -9.70 -5.51 -2.80
N LYS A 55 -10.62 -6.45 -2.64
CA LYS A 55 -10.32 -7.88 -2.50
C LYS A 55 -9.47 -8.41 -3.66
N GLU A 56 -9.74 -7.94 -4.87
CA GLU A 56 -8.99 -8.33 -6.06
C GLU A 56 -7.52 -7.88 -5.98
N TYR A 57 -7.29 -6.62 -5.57
CA TYR A 57 -5.94 -6.10 -5.36
C TYR A 57 -5.23 -6.79 -4.19
N ALA A 58 -5.93 -7.04 -3.08
CA ALA A 58 -5.38 -7.78 -1.95
C ALA A 58 -4.95 -9.21 -2.35
N ASN A 59 -5.78 -9.91 -3.12
CA ASN A 59 -5.45 -11.23 -3.65
C ASN A 59 -4.28 -11.19 -4.64
N PHE A 60 -4.21 -10.15 -5.48
CA PHE A 60 -3.07 -9.93 -6.36
C PHE A 60 -1.78 -9.80 -5.56
N LEU A 61 -1.73 -8.96 -4.53
CA LEU A 61 -0.54 -8.80 -3.69
C LEU A 61 -0.15 -10.11 -2.98
N LYS A 62 -1.13 -10.79 -2.36
CA LYS A 62 -0.93 -12.09 -1.68
C LYS A 62 -0.41 -13.18 -2.62
N SER A 63 -0.86 -13.18 -3.87
CA SER A 63 -0.50 -14.19 -4.87
C SER A 63 0.84 -13.93 -5.57
N ASN A 64 1.52 -12.83 -5.23
CA ASN A 64 2.82 -12.47 -5.81
C ASN A 64 3.92 -12.34 -4.74
N PRO A 65 4.38 -13.44 -4.12
CA PRO A 65 5.45 -13.40 -3.11
C PRO A 65 6.74 -12.78 -3.62
N SER A 66 7.08 -12.94 -4.90
CA SER A 66 8.26 -12.32 -5.52
C SER A 66 8.17 -10.80 -5.51
N LEU A 67 6.96 -10.24 -5.73
CA LEU A 67 6.72 -8.81 -5.63
C LEU A 67 6.90 -8.33 -4.18
N LEU A 68 6.31 -9.06 -3.22
CA LEU A 68 6.48 -8.73 -1.80
C LEU A 68 7.95 -8.74 -1.39
N LYS A 69 8.72 -9.76 -1.81
CA LYS A 69 10.18 -9.80 -1.56
C LYS A 69 10.95 -8.62 -2.15
N SER A 70 10.48 -8.05 -3.26
CA SER A 70 11.12 -6.88 -3.88
C SER A 70 10.78 -5.56 -3.20
N ILE A 71 9.66 -5.51 -2.47
CA ILE A 71 9.16 -4.31 -1.78
C ILE A 71 9.62 -4.31 -0.31
N ILE A 72 9.59 -5.46 0.35
CA ILE A 72 9.93 -5.61 1.77
C ILE A 72 11.36 -5.10 2.02
N GLY A 73 11.48 -4.18 2.97
CA GLY A 73 12.77 -3.64 3.41
C GLY A 73 13.38 -2.59 2.47
N THR A 74 12.65 -2.10 1.46
CA THR A 74 13.13 -0.98 0.62
C THR A 74 13.10 0.36 1.34
N ARG A 75 12.33 0.48 2.44
CA ARG A 75 12.23 1.70 3.24
C ARG A 75 12.54 1.43 4.71
N GLU A 76 13.30 2.32 5.33
CA GLU A 76 13.54 2.25 6.77
C GLU A 76 12.38 2.85 7.56
N ARG A 77 12.04 2.23 8.69
CA ARG A 77 11.03 2.76 9.60
C ARG A 77 11.42 4.15 10.09
N GLY A 78 10.50 5.10 9.99
CA GLY A 78 10.71 6.50 10.40
C GLY A 78 11.33 7.40 9.33
N GLU A 79 11.43 6.96 8.07
CA GLU A 79 11.93 7.81 6.98
C GLU A 79 11.12 9.10 6.79
N TYR A 80 9.79 9.04 6.89
CA TYR A 80 8.92 10.23 6.88
C TYR A 80 9.21 11.17 8.05
N THR A 81 9.37 10.64 9.26
CA THR A 81 9.73 11.46 10.43
C THR A 81 11.11 12.10 10.29
N ARG A 82 12.06 11.44 9.61
CA ARG A 82 13.42 11.94 9.42
C ARG A 82 13.53 12.98 8.30
N ARG A 83 12.75 12.85 7.23
CA ARG A 83 12.74 13.81 6.11
C ARG A 83 11.90 15.05 6.38
N GLY A 84 11.20 15.09 7.51
CA GLY A 84 10.09 16.01 7.75
C GLY A 84 8.85 15.51 7.02
N LEU A 85 7.71 15.50 7.70
CA LEU A 85 6.44 15.47 7.00
C LEU A 85 6.45 16.70 6.08
N ARG A 86 6.37 16.49 4.76
CA ARG A 86 6.11 17.61 3.86
C ARG A 86 4.67 18.02 4.14
N ASP A 87 4.50 19.22 4.70
CA ASP A 87 3.20 19.89 4.82
C ASP A 87 2.68 20.30 3.43
#